data_AF-A0A091ALI7-F1
#
_entry.id   AF-A0A091ALI7-F1
#
_cell.length_a   1.000
_cell.length_b   1.000
_cell.length_c   1.000
_cell.angle_alpha   90.00
_cell.angle_beta   90.00
_cell.angle_gamma   90.00
#
_symmetry.space_group_name_H-M   'P 1'
#
loop_
_entity.id
_entity.type
_entity.pdbx_description
1 polymer ?
#
loop_
_entity_poly.entity_id
_entity_poly.type
_entity_poly.pdbx_seq_one_letter_code
_entity_poly.pdbx_strand_id
1 'polypeptide(L)' 'MFKDKKVIVVMPAYNAAQTLKITYDEVMAQEIVDLVILVDDASSDETSAIAARLPKTIVYV' A
#
# COMPACT_ATOMS: atom_id res chain seq x y z
N MET A 1 -4.62 -15.31 -2.78
CA MET A 1 -3.71 -16.15 -3.57
C MET A 1 -4.27 -16.35 -4.95
N PHE A 2 -3.46 -16.13 -5.98
CA PHE A 2 -3.86 -16.28 -7.38
C PHE A 2 -3.11 -17.48 -7.99
N LYS A 3 -3.84 -18.50 -8.46
CA LYS A 3 -3.26 -19.75 -9.01
C LYS A 3 -2.23 -20.40 -8.08
N ASP A 4 -2.57 -20.54 -6.80
CA ASP A 4 -1.69 -21.07 -5.75
C ASP A 4 -0.37 -20.30 -5.57
N LYS A 5 -0.33 -19.05 -6.01
CA LYS A 5 0.78 -18.11 -5.77
C LYS A 5 0.31 -16.94 -4.92
N LYS A 6 1.22 -16.46 -4.06
CA LYS A 6 1.03 -15.22 -3.30
C LYS A 6 1.29 -14.02 -4.22
N VAL A 7 0.38 -13.06 -4.24
CA VAL A 7 0.53 -11.81 -4.99
C VAL A 7 0.82 -10.68 -4.02
N ILE A 8 1.94 -10.00 -4.23
CA ILE A 8 2.37 -8.86 -3.41
C ILE A 8 2.47 -7.64 -4.32
N VAL A 9 1.88 -6.52 -3.90
CA VAL A 9 1.95 -5.24 -4.61
C VAL A 9 2.91 -4.32 -3.87
N VAL A 10 3.84 -3.71 -4.60
CA VAL A 10 4.74 -2.68 -4.08
C VAL A 10 4.20 -1.31 -4.49
N MET A 11 4.00 -0.43 -3.51
CA MET A 11 3.49 0.93 -3.69
C MET A 11 4.55 1.93 -3.22
N PRO A 12 5.41 2.44 -4.12
CA PRO A 12 6.27 3.57 -3.79
C PRO A 12 5.42 4.83 -3.58
N ALA A 13 5.72 5.62 -2.56
CA ALA A 13 4.95 6.80 -2.18
C ALA A 13 5.86 7.97 -1.78
N TYR A 14 5.53 9.18 -2.24
CA TYR A 14 6.12 10.44 -1.79
C TYR A 14 5.03 11.51 -1.77
N ASN A 15 4.75 12.07 -0.59
CA ASN A 15 3.68 13.02 -0.33
C ASN A 15 2.31 12.58 -0.91
N ALA A 16 1.92 11.35 -0.62
CA ALA A 16 0.74 10.69 -1.15
C ALA A 16 -0.46 10.67 -0.19
N ALA A 17 -0.47 11.48 0.89
CA ALA A 17 -1.50 11.39 1.93
C ALA A 17 -2.94 11.51 1.39
N GLN A 18 -3.15 12.28 0.32
CA GLN A 18 -4.47 12.53 -0.27
C GLN A 18 -4.96 11.40 -1.18
N THR A 19 -4.05 10.63 -1.78
CA THR A 19 -4.38 9.63 -2.82
C THR A 19 -4.15 8.20 -2.37
N LEU A 20 -3.30 7.98 -1.37
CA LEU A 20 -2.86 6.67 -0.91
C LEU A 20 -4.02 5.71 -0.64
N LYS A 21 -5.05 6.19 0.09
CA LYS A 21 -6.20 5.35 0.46
C LYS A 21 -7.01 4.91 -0.77
N ILE A 22 -7.21 5.81 -1.74
CA ILE A 22 -7.96 5.53 -2.97
C ILE A 22 -7.20 4.48 -3.79
N THR A 23 -5.89 4.67 -4.00
CA THR A 23 -5.05 3.72 -4.73
C THR A 23 -5.00 2.36 -4.03
N TYR A 24 -4.87 2.33 -2.71
CA TYR A 24 -4.91 1.09 -1.93
C TYR A 24 -6.25 0.36 -2.10
N ASP A 25 -7.38 1.08 -2.01
CA ASP A 25 -8.70 0.48 -2.15
C ASP A 25 -8.90 -0.13 -3.54
N GLU A 26 -8.48 0.56 -4.60
CA GLU A 26 -8.53 0.06 -5.99
C GLU A 26 -7.66 -1.17 -6.20
N VAL A 27 -6.46 -1.20 -5.60
CA VAL A 27 -5.57 -2.37 -5.64
C VAL A 27 -6.20 -3.56 -4.93
N MET A 28 -6.77 -3.35 -3.74
CA MET A 28 -7.40 -4.42 -2.96
C MET A 28 -8.70 -4.92 -3.57
N ALA A 29 -9.45 -4.07 -4.28
CA ALA A 29 -10.68 -4.43 -4.98
C ALA A 29 -10.46 -5.45 -6.11
N GLN A 30 -9.20 -5.71 -6.52
CA GLN A 30 -8.89 -6.77 -7.48
C GLN A 30 -8.99 -8.18 -6.88
N GLU A 31 -9.14 -8.32 -5.56
CA GLU A 31 -9.33 -9.58 -4.80
C GLU A 31 -8.19 -10.62 -4.90
N ILE A 32 -7.20 -10.38 -5.76
CA ILE A 32 -6.05 -11.26 -5.97
C ILE A 32 -4.84 -10.89 -5.10
N VAL A 33 -4.83 -9.67 -4.52
CA VAL A 33 -3.69 -9.13 -3.76
C VAL A 33 -3.70 -9.63 -2.31
N ASP A 34 -2.62 -10.27 -1.90
CA ASP A 34 -2.49 -10.85 -0.56
C ASP A 34 -1.83 -9.89 0.45
N LEU A 35 -0.93 -9.03 -0.03
CA LEU A 35 -0.15 -8.09 0.79
C LEU A 35 0.28 -6.88 -0.04
N VAL A 36 0.25 -5.71 0.60
CA VAL A 36 0.85 -4.48 0.08
C VAL A 36 2.15 -4.18 0.84
N ILE A 37 3.20 -3.82 0.11
CA ILE A 37 4.41 -3.25 0.65
C ILE A 37 4.44 -1.79 0.20
N LEU A 38 4.27 -0.87 1.16
CA LEU A 38 4.42 0.55 0.90
C LEU A 38 5.86 0.96 1.20
N VAL A 39 6.47 1.66 0.26
CA VAL A 39 7.83 2.21 0.39
C VAL A 39 7.71 3.73 0.33
N ASP A 40 7.85 4.37 1.49
CA ASP A 40 7.81 5.82 1.62
C ASP A 40 9.19 6.43 1.32
N ASP A 41 9.25 7.35 0.37
CA ASP A 41 10.48 8.03 -0.04
C ASP A 41 10.65 9.35 0.74
N ALA A 42 10.73 9.23 2.07
CA ALA A 42 10.86 10.36 3.00
C ALA A 42 9.78 11.45 2.83
N SER A 43 8.50 11.04 2.75
CA SER A 43 7.39 12.01 2.71
C SER A 43 7.42 12.96 3.91
N SER A 44 7.05 14.21 3.66
CA SER A 44 6.91 15.23 4.72
C SER A 44 5.47 15.41 5.19
N ASP A 45 4.53 14.66 4.61
CA ASP A 45 3.11 14.65 4.98
C ASP A 45 2.73 13.39 5.80
N GLU A 46 1.43 13.12 5.94
CA GLU A 46 0.93 11.99 6.72
C GLU A 46 0.99 10.63 6.00
N THR A 47 1.68 10.51 4.85
CA THR A 47 1.72 9.28 4.03
C THR A 47 2.04 8.04 4.84
N SER A 48 3.16 8.03 5.55
CA SER A 48 3.59 6.89 6.37
C SER A 48 2.62 6.57 7.51
N ALA A 49 2.05 7.59 8.15
CA ALA A 49 1.09 7.41 9.23
C ALA A 49 -0.24 6.83 8.73
N ILE A 50 -0.70 7.26 7.55
CA ILE A 50 -1.88 6.69 6.89
C ILE A 50 -1.59 5.24 6.49
N ALA A 51 -0.45 4.98 5.85
CA ALA A 51 -0.05 3.65 5.39
C ALA A 51 0.01 2.61 6.52
N ALA A 52 0.53 2.99 7.70
CA ALA A 52 0.64 2.10 8.85
C ALA A 52 -0.72 1.65 9.42
N ARG A 53 -1.81 2.32 9.05
CA ARG A 53 -3.19 1.98 9.46
C ARG A 53 -3.93 1.13 8.42
N LEU A 54 -3.34 0.91 7.24
CA LEU A 54 -3.97 0.12 6.19
C LEU A 54 -3.87 -1.38 6.51
N PRO A 55 -4.94 -2.16 6.32
CA PRO A 55 -4.88 -3.59 6.52
C PRO A 55 -3.92 -4.24 5.51
N LYS A 56 -3.39 -5.43 5.84
CA LYS A 56 -2.52 -6.23 4.95
C LYS A 56 -1.38 -5.41 4.30
N THR A 57 -0.85 -4.42 5.03
CA THR A 57 0.18 -3.50 4.55
C THR A 57 1.41 -3.57 5.45
N ILE A 58 2.60 -3.58 4.85
CA ILE A 58 3.87 -3.37 5.54
C ILE A 58 4.44 -2.05 5.02
N VAL A 59 4.94 -1.20 5.92
CA VAL A 59 5.50 0.11 5.58
C VAL A 59 7.00 0.10 5.79
N TYR A 60 7.73 0.60 4.80
CA TYR A 60 9.16 0.95 4.88
C TYR A 60 9.28 2.45 4.66
N VAL A 61 10.12 3.12 5.46
CA VAL A 61 10.41 4.56 5.42
C VAL A 61 11.92 4.75 5.33
#